data_AF-A0A0J5GMF1-F1
#
_entry.id   AF-A0A0J5GMF1-F1
#
_cell.length_a   1.000
_cell.length_b   1.000
_cell.length_c   1.000
_cell.angle_alpha   90.00
_cell.angle_beta   90.00
_cell.angle_gamma   90.00
#
_symmetry.space_group_name_H-M   'P 1'
#
loop_
_entity.id
_entity.type
_entity.pdbx_description
1 polymer ?
#
loop_
_entity_poly.entity_id
_entity_poly.type
_entity_poly.pdbx_seq_one_letter_code
_entity_poly.pdbx_strand_id
1 'polypeptide(L)' 'GVQPPIPEWGAMIHEGKSYIRTNPTLMIYPGLMIMLVVVTFNLLGESLSELFGVKRR' A
#
# COMPACT_ATOMS: atom_id res chain seq x y z
N GLY A 1 -16.03 25.45 -5.51
CA GLY A 1 -14.98 24.61 -6.10
C GLY A 1 -15.05 23.25 -5.47
N VAL A 2 -15.01 22.18 -6.27
CA VAL A 2 -14.98 20.81 -5.76
C VAL A 2 -13.70 20.66 -4.94
N GLN A 3 -13.84 20.34 -3.64
CA GLN A 3 -12.68 20.02 -2.83
C GLN A 3 -12.00 18.82 -3.49
N PRO A 4 -10.70 18.92 -3.86
CA PRO A 4 -10.01 17.77 -4.41
C PRO A 4 -10.14 16.62 -3.40
N PRO A 5 -10.47 15.40 -3.84
CA PRO A 5 -10.59 14.28 -2.94
C PRO A 5 -9.29 14.18 -2.13
N ILE A 6 -9.45 13.97 -0.83
CA ILE A 6 -8.34 13.70 0.07
C ILE A 6 -7.59 12.52 -0.57
N PRO A 7 -6.26 12.59 -0.76
CA PRO A 7 -5.53 11.52 -1.42
C PRO A 7 -5.50 10.27 -0.53
N GLU A 8 -6.53 9.44 -0.69
CA GLU A 8 -6.67 8.14 -0.05
C GLU A 8 -6.13 7.08 -1.01
N TRP A 9 -5.14 6.29 -0.57
CA TRP A 9 -4.45 5.32 -1.43
C TRP A 9 -5.41 4.32 -2.10
N GLY A 10 -6.49 3.91 -1.40
CA GLY A 10 -7.53 3.05 -1.96
C GLY A 10 -8.39 3.73 -3.02
N ALA A 11 -8.76 5.00 -2.81
CA ALA A 11 -9.51 5.79 -3.80
C ALA A 11 -8.66 6.06 -5.05
N MET A 12 -7.36 6.36 -4.88
CA MET A 12 -6.43 6.54 -5.99
C MET A 12 -6.29 5.29 -6.87
N ILE A 13 -6.27 4.09 -6.28
CA ILE A 13 -6.28 2.83 -7.04
C ILE A 13 -7.63 2.65 -7.76
N HIS A 14 -8.75 2.96 -7.10
CA HIS A 14 -10.07 2.84 -7.69
C HIS A 14 -10.22 3.72 -8.95
N GLU A 15 -9.80 4.98 -8.86
CA GLU A 15 -9.82 5.96 -9.95
C GLU A 15 -8.77 5.63 -11.02
N GLY A 16 -7.58 5.18 -10.61
CA GLY A 16 -6.48 4.81 -11.50
C GLY A 16 -6.79 3.67 -12.46
N LYS A 17 -7.76 2.79 -12.13
CA LYS A 17 -8.21 1.72 -13.04
C LYS A 17 -8.68 2.24 -14.40
N SER A 18 -9.39 3.37 -14.43
CA SER A 18 -9.87 3.98 -15.68
C SER A 18 -8.72 4.52 -16.54
N TYR A 19 -7.57 4.82 -15.93
CA TYR A 19 -6.39 5.37 -16.60
C TYR A 19 -5.30 4.32 -16.83
N ILE A 20 -5.55 3.04 -16.56
CA ILE A 20 -4.52 1.99 -16.64
C ILE A 20 -3.88 1.87 -18.03
N ARG A 21 -4.65 2.15 -19.09
CA ARG A 21 -4.16 2.09 -20.49
C ARG A 21 -3.49 3.38 -20.96
N THR A 22 -3.79 4.51 -20.32
CA THR A 22 -3.35 5.85 -20.76
C THR A 22 -2.26 6.43 -19.87
N ASN A 23 -2.34 6.22 -18.57
CA ASN A 23 -1.37 6.67 -17.58
C ASN A 23 -1.27 5.66 -16.40
N PRO A 24 -0.58 4.52 -16.60
CA PRO A 24 -0.46 3.47 -15.59
C PRO A 24 0.24 3.92 -14.31
N THR A 25 1.06 4.98 -14.38
CA THR A 25 1.84 5.51 -13.27
C THR A 25 0.95 5.97 -12.11
N LEU A 26 -0.27 6.44 -12.39
CA LEU A 26 -1.26 6.85 -11.39
C LEU A 26 -1.66 5.71 -10.43
N MET A 27 -1.58 4.46 -10.90
CA MET A 27 -1.89 3.28 -10.09
C MET A 27 -0.63 2.68 -9.45
N ILE A 28 0.54 2.85 -10.07
CA ILE A 28 1.82 2.31 -9.59
C ILE A 28 2.26 2.97 -8.29
N TYR A 29 2.18 4.29 -8.17
CA TYR A 29 2.61 5.01 -6.96
C TYR A 29 1.89 4.54 -5.69
N PRO A 30 0.54 4.56 -5.60
CA PRO A 30 -0.16 4.08 -4.41
C PRO A 30 0.03 2.57 -4.20
N GLY A 31 0.11 1.78 -5.27
CA GLY A 31 0.38 0.35 -5.18
C GLY A 31 1.75 0.03 -4.57
N LEU A 32 2.80 0.77 -4.97
CA LEU A 32 4.15 0.60 -4.43
C LEU A 32 4.24 1.04 -2.97
N MET A 33 3.59 2.13 -2.60
CA MET A 33 3.55 2.58 -1.20
C MET A 33 2.89 1.53 -0.29
N ILE A 34 1.75 0.96 -0.70
CA ILE A 34 1.10 -0.13 0.04
C ILE A 34 2.03 -1.34 0.14
N MET A 35 2.65 -1.76 -0.96
CA MET A 35 3.59 -2.89 -0.97
C MET A 35 4.74 -2.67 0.02
N LEU A 36 5.36 -1.49 0.01
CA LEU A 36 6.44 -1.15 0.93
C LEU A 36 5.99 -1.21 2.39
N VAL A 37 4.83 -0.63 2.71
CA VAL A 37 4.27 -0.67 4.07
C VAL A 37 4.03 -2.12 4.47
N VAL A 38 3.34 -2.90 3.65
CA VAL A 38 3.03 -4.31 3.93
C VAL A 38 4.31 -5.12 4.15
N VAL A 39 5.29 -5.02 3.26
CA VAL A 39 6.57 -5.73 3.40
C VAL A 39 7.30 -5.31 4.67
N THR A 40 7.39 -4.00 4.94
CA THR A 40 8.07 -3.48 6.13
C THR A 40 7.42 -4.00 7.41
N PHE A 41 6.09 -3.95 7.50
CA PHE A 41 5.37 -4.44 8.67
C PHE A 41 5.41 -5.97 8.79
N ASN A 42 5.41 -6.72 7.69
CA ASN A 42 5.57 -8.17 7.72
C ASN A 42 6.96 -8.55 8.26
N LEU A 43 8.02 -7.95 7.71
CA LEU A 43 9.40 -8.19 8.16
C LEU A 43 9.60 -7.73 9.60
N LEU A 44 9.07 -6.57 9.97
CA LEU A 44 9.11 -6.09 11.34
C LEU A 44 8.40 -7.07 12.29
N GLY A 45 7.22 -7.56 11.91
CA GLY A 45 6.48 -8.55 12.68
C GLY A 45 7.23 -9.87 12.81
N GLU A 46 7.90 -10.31 11.76
CA GLU A 46 8.77 -11.50 11.75
C GLU A 46 9.97 -11.31 12.68
N SER A 47 10.73 -10.22 12.53
CA SER A 47 11.86 -9.90 13.42
C SER A 47 11.44 -9.75 14.88
N LEU A 48 10.27 -9.16 15.13
CA LEU A 48 9.71 -9.02 16.47
C LEU A 48 9.30 -10.38 17.05
N SER A 49 8.70 -11.24 16.24
CA SER A 49 8.31 -12.61 16.62
C SER A 49 9.53 -13.46 16.97
N GLU A 50 10.63 -13.30 16.21
CA GLU A 50 11.91 -13.94 16.49
C GLU A 50 12.51 -13.44 17.81
N LEU A 51 12.55 -12.12 18.02
CA LEU A 51 13.07 -11.49 19.25
C LEU A 51 12.30 -11.90 20.50
N PHE A 52 10.98 -11.97 20.44
CA PHE A 52 10.15 -12.36 21.59
C PHE A 52 9.93 -13.87 21.70
N GLY A 53 10.50 -14.67 20.81
CA GLY A 53 10.35 -16.13 20.84
C GLY A 53 8.90 -16.58 20.77
N VAL A 54 8.01 -15.79 20.16
CA VAL A 54 6.60 -16.15 19.96
C VAL A 54 6.54 -17.21 18.88
N LYS A 55 6.83 -18.45 19.26
CA LYS A 55 6.61 -19.61 18.41
C LYS A 55 5.10 -19.77 18.27
N ARG A 56 4.54 -19.42 17.11
CA ARG A 56 3.17 -19.86 16.75
C ARG A 56 3.17 -21.39 16.89
N ARG A 57 2.45 -21.88 17.89
CA ARG A 57 2.12 -23.30 18.04
C ARG A 57 1.23 -23.74 16.90
#